data_AF-A0AA37FNQ9-F1
#
_entry.id   AF-A0AA37FNQ9-F1
#
_cell.length_a   1.000
_cell.length_b   1.000
_cell.length_c   1.000
_cell.angle_alpha   90.00
_cell.angle_beta   90.00
_cell.angle_gamma   90.00
#
_symmetry.space_group_name_H-M   'P 1'
#
loop_
_entity.id
_entity.type
_entity.pdbx_description
1 polymer ?
#
loop_
_entity_poly.entity_id
_entity_poly.type
_entity_poly.pdbx_seq_one_letter_code
_entity_poly.pdbx_strand_id
1 'polypeptide(L)'
;MVNGITAGLAGATNCGIPLTLRGVARGVTLVTAHTQDDSSLNWQALAQGGTTLVVYMGVAKLAEVRDSLLAGGKRADMPVAMIENASLPQ
;
A
#
# COMPACT_ATOMS: atom_id res chain seq x y z
N MET A 1 -26.59 5.99 -1.94
CA MET A 1 -25.13 6.03 -2.14
C MET A 1 -24.82 5.34 -3.46
N VAL A 2 -23.93 5.92 -4.28
CA VAL A 2 -23.40 5.30 -5.49
C VAL A 2 -21.91 5.02 -5.22
N ASN A 3 -21.47 3.78 -5.45
CA ASN A 3 -20.10 3.37 -5.14
C ASN A 3 -19.14 3.72 -6.29
N GLY A 4 -17.96 4.22 -5.95
CA GLY A 4 -16.88 4.51 -6.90
C GLY A 4 -15.81 3.42 -6.97
N ILE A 5 -14.90 3.54 -7.93
CA ILE A 5 -13.69 2.72 -8.02
C ILE A 5 -12.60 3.38 -7.16
N THR A 6 -11.98 2.60 -6.28
CA THR A 6 -10.92 3.13 -5.39
C THR A 6 -9.57 3.25 -6.11
N ALA A 7 -8.80 4.30 -5.78
CA ALA A 7 -7.57 4.65 -6.49
C ALA A 7 -6.49 3.55 -6.43
N GLY A 8 -6.41 2.80 -5.34
CA GLY A 8 -5.45 1.69 -5.24
C GLY A 8 -5.72 0.56 -6.22
N LEU A 9 -7.00 0.29 -6.52
CA LEU A 9 -7.37 -0.71 -7.53
C LEU A 9 -7.17 -0.16 -8.94
N ALA A 10 -7.63 1.06 -9.18
CA ALA A 10 -7.50 1.71 -10.48
C ALA A 10 -6.03 1.88 -10.88
N GLY A 11 -5.21 2.46 -9.99
CA GLY A 11 -3.79 2.70 -10.20
C GLY A 11 -3.01 1.42 -10.45
N ALA A 12 -3.13 0.43 -9.56
CA ALA A 12 -2.42 -0.84 -9.71
C ALA A 12 -2.77 -1.53 -11.03
N THR A 13 -4.06 -1.58 -11.39
CA THR A 13 -4.52 -2.21 -12.64
C THR A 13 -4.00 -1.46 -13.87
N ASN A 14 -4.02 -0.12 -13.86
CA ASN A 14 -3.54 0.70 -14.97
C ASN A 14 -2.02 0.57 -15.17
N CYS A 15 -1.28 0.24 -14.11
CA CYS A 15 0.16 -0.06 -14.17
C CYS A 15 0.48 -1.55 -14.43
N GLY A 16 -0.52 -2.40 -14.65
CA GLY A 16 -0.32 -3.85 -14.86
C GLY A 16 0.11 -4.62 -13.61
N ILE A 17 -0.14 -4.08 -12.42
CA ILE A 17 0.24 -4.68 -11.13
C ILE A 17 -0.97 -5.44 -10.56
N PRO A 18 -0.94 -6.79 -10.51
CA PRO A 18 -2.00 -7.55 -9.88
C PRO A 18 -1.91 -7.41 -8.35
N LEU A 19 -3.01 -7.01 -7.71
CA LEU A 19 -3.05 -6.88 -6.24
C LEU A 19 -3.06 -8.23 -5.52
N THR A 20 -3.51 -9.30 -6.17
CA THR A 20 -3.37 -10.67 -5.70
C THR A 20 -2.71 -11.52 -6.77
N LEU A 21 -1.79 -12.39 -6.36
CA LEU A 21 -1.06 -13.24 -7.30
C LEU A 21 -0.70 -14.55 -6.61
N ARG A 22 -1.04 -15.66 -7.26
CA ARG A 22 -0.79 -17.00 -6.73
C ARG A 22 0.71 -17.19 -6.46
N GLY A 23 1.03 -17.66 -5.26
CA GLY A 23 2.41 -17.84 -4.82
C GLY A 23 3.12 -16.57 -4.36
N VAL A 24 2.49 -15.40 -4.47
CA VAL A 24 3.07 -14.10 -4.08
C VAL A 24 2.25 -13.44 -2.97
N ALA A 25 0.95 -13.19 -3.20
CA ALA A 25 0.07 -12.54 -2.23
C ALA A 25 -1.35 -13.12 -2.30
N ARG A 26 -1.89 -13.53 -1.15
CA ARG A 26 -3.24 -14.13 -1.02
C ARG A 26 -4.33 -13.13 -0.69
N GLY A 27 -3.98 -11.86 -0.51
CA GLY A 27 -4.90 -10.81 -0.13
C GLY A 27 -4.28 -9.43 -0.31
N VAL A 28 -5.12 -8.42 -0.06
CA VAL A 28 -4.78 -7.01 -0.19
C VAL A 28 -5.15 -6.32 1.11
N THR A 29 -4.29 -5.44 1.60
CA THR A 29 -4.61 -4.59 2.75
C THR A 29 -4.54 -3.13 2.32
N LEU A 30 -5.68 -2.45 2.41
CA LEU A 30 -5.81 -1.02 2.13
C LEU A 30 -5.68 -0.25 3.44
N VAL A 31 -4.72 0.66 3.55
CA VAL A 31 -4.47 1.43 4.79
C VAL A 31 -4.24 2.91 4.49
N THR A 32 -4.47 3.78 5.46
CA THR A 32 -4.02 5.18 5.42
C THR A 32 -2.80 5.35 6.31
N ALA A 33 -1.70 5.91 5.78
CA ALA A 33 -0.55 6.23 6.63
C ALA A 33 -0.78 7.50 7.47
N HIS A 34 -1.64 8.41 6.98
CA HIS A 34 -1.97 9.65 7.67
C HIS A 34 -3.37 9.51 8.29
N THR A 35 -3.43 9.49 9.60
CA THR A 35 -4.64 9.38 10.41
C THR A 35 -5.00 10.76 10.97
N GLN A 36 -6.28 11.01 11.21
CA GLN A 36 -6.75 12.29 11.73
C GLN A 36 -6.22 12.58 13.15
N ASP A 37 -5.97 11.53 13.93
CA ASP A 37 -5.48 11.59 15.31
C ASP A 37 -3.97 11.37 15.43
N ASP A 38 -3.26 11.33 14.30
CA ASP A 38 -1.83 11.01 14.21
C ASP A 38 -1.42 9.66 14.83
N SER A 39 -2.38 8.77 15.10
CA SER A 39 -2.10 7.40 15.53
C SER A 39 -1.28 6.64 14.48
N SER A 40 -0.35 5.80 14.94
CA SER A 40 0.43 4.93 14.07
C SER A 40 -0.29 3.60 13.84
N LEU A 41 -0.18 3.08 12.63
CA LEU A 41 -0.62 1.71 12.32
C LEU A 41 0.38 0.71 12.89
N ASN A 42 -0.11 -0.51 13.15
CA ASN A 42 0.77 -1.63 13.46
C ASN A 42 1.49 -2.12 12.18
N TRP A 43 2.50 -1.36 11.75
CA TRP A 43 3.31 -1.64 10.56
C TRP A 43 4.02 -3.00 10.63
N GLN A 44 4.37 -3.45 11.84
CA GLN A 44 4.98 -4.76 12.05
C GLN A 44 4.03 -5.91 11.66
N ALA A 45 2.78 -5.86 12.10
CA ALA A 45 1.77 -6.83 11.70
C ALA A 45 1.51 -6.78 10.18
N LEU A 46 1.48 -5.57 9.59
CA LEU A 46 1.32 -5.39 8.15
C LEU A 46 2.50 -5.96 7.35
N ALA A 47 3.74 -5.81 7.85
CA ALA A 47 4.93 -6.38 7.23
C ALA A 47 4.86 -7.92 7.16
N GLN A 48 4.32 -8.55 8.21
CA GLN A 48 4.23 -9.99 8.38
C GLN A 48 2.96 -10.62 7.77
N GLY A 49 1.95 -9.81 7.45
CA GLY A 49 0.64 -10.29 7.00
C GLY A 49 0.61 -11.00 5.64
N GLY A 50 1.69 -10.91 4.85
CA GLY A 50 1.78 -11.63 3.56
C GLY A 50 0.80 -11.16 2.48
N THR A 51 0.25 -9.95 2.63
CA THR A 51 -0.65 -9.31 1.67
C THR A 51 0.09 -8.27 0.83
N THR A 52 -0.51 -7.90 -0.30
CA THR A 52 -0.14 -6.69 -1.02
C THR A 52 -0.64 -5.49 -0.21
N LEU A 53 0.29 -4.64 0.23
CA LEU A 53 -0.04 -3.43 0.99
C LEU A 53 -0.27 -2.27 0.03
N VAL A 54 -1.45 -1.67 0.11
CA VAL A 54 -1.79 -0.43 -0.60
C VAL A 54 -1.95 0.68 0.43
N VAL A 55 -1.02 1.63 0.40
CA VAL A 55 -0.92 2.71 1.39
C VAL A 55 -1.42 4.01 0.76
N TYR A 56 -2.54 4.52 1.25
CA TYR A 56 -3.07 5.83 0.91
C TYR A 56 -2.45 6.92 1.79
N MET A 57 -2.37 8.14 1.26
CA MET A 57 -1.87 9.32 1.97
C MET A 57 -0.47 9.10 2.58
N GLY A 58 0.34 8.26 1.92
CA GLY A 58 1.64 7.80 2.43
C GLY A 58 2.83 8.70 2.12
N VAL A 59 2.72 9.62 1.16
CA VAL A 59 3.88 10.36 0.62
C VAL A 59 4.61 11.14 1.72
N ALA A 60 3.88 11.87 2.57
CA ALA A 60 4.48 12.65 3.65
C ALA A 60 5.11 11.79 4.76
N LYS A 61 4.62 10.56 4.98
CA LYS A 61 5.11 9.63 6.00
C LYS A 61 5.96 8.48 5.41
N LEU A 62 6.42 8.61 4.17
CA LEU A 62 7.05 7.50 3.44
C LEU A 62 8.30 6.94 4.15
N ALA A 63 9.15 7.81 4.68
CA ALA A 63 10.35 7.40 5.40
C ALA A 63 10.01 6.59 6.67
N GLU A 64 9.04 7.06 7.45
CA GLU A 64 8.54 6.38 8.65
C GLU A 64 7.93 5.01 8.31
N VAL A 65 7.09 4.96 7.26
CA VAL A 65 6.46 3.72 6.78
C VAL A 65 7.54 2.72 6.33
N ARG A 66 8.53 3.16 5.56
CA ARG A 66 9.65 2.33 5.12
C ARG A 66 10.38 1.73 6.32
N ASP A 67 10.80 2.59 7.26
CA ASP A 67 11.62 2.15 8.39
C ASP A 67 10.83 1.20 9.30
N SER A 68 9.54 1.48 9.50
CA SER A 68 8.65 0.62 10.29
C SER A 68 8.41 -0.75 9.62
N LEU A 69 8.25 -0.79 8.29
CA LEU A 69 8.09 -2.05 7.56
C LEU A 69 9.37 -2.88 7.58
N LEU A 70 10.54 -2.25 7.40
CA LEU A 70 11.84 -2.92 7.49
C LEU A 70 12.08 -3.48 8.90
N ALA A 71 11.84 -2.66 9.94
CA ALA A 71 11.90 -3.11 11.33
C ALA A 71 10.89 -4.23 11.63
N GLY A 72 9.73 -4.21 10.96
CA GLY A 72 8.72 -5.27 11.02
C GLY A 72 9.10 -6.59 10.36
N GLY A 73 10.25 -6.65 9.67
CA GLY A 73 10.76 -7.84 8.99
C GLY A 73 10.44 -7.89 7.50
N LYS A 74 9.96 -6.80 6.88
CA LYS A 74 9.83 -6.73 5.42
C LYS A 74 11.23 -6.80 4.79
N ARG A 75 11.37 -7.54 3.71
CA ARG A 75 12.64 -7.64 2.98
C ARG A 75 13.03 -6.29 2.39
N ALA A 76 14.31 -5.94 2.45
CA ALA A 76 14.83 -4.70 1.89
C ALA A 76 14.73 -4.62 0.36
N ASP A 77 14.65 -5.76 -0.32
CA ASP A 77 14.46 -5.88 -1.77
C ASP A 77 13.00 -6.06 -2.18
N MET A 78 12.05 -5.82 -1.25
CA MET A 78 10.62 -5.92 -1.56
C MET A 78 10.26 -4.93 -2.69
N PRO A 79 9.61 -5.39 -3.77
CA PRO A 79 9.15 -4.50 -4.83
C PRO A 79 8.14 -3.48 -4.31
N VAL A 80 8.32 -2.21 -4.69
CA VAL A 80 7.44 -1.09 -4.36
C VAL A 80 7.13 -0.32 -5.63
N ALA A 81 5.88 0.12 -5.79
CA ALA A 81 5.47 1.05 -6.83
C ALA A 81 4.82 2.27 -6.16
N MET A 82 5.19 3.47 -6.61
CA MET A 82 4.51 4.71 -6.25
C MET A 82 3.71 5.17 -7.46
N ILE A 83 2.40 5.32 -7.29
CA ILE A 83 1.47 5.65 -8.36
C ILE A 83 0.84 7.00 -8.01
N GLU A 84 1.15 8.01 -8.80
CA GLU A 84 0.54 9.33 -8.75
C GLU A 84 -0.46 9.46 -9.91
N ASN A 85 -1.48 10.32 -9.75
CA ASN A 85 -2.47 10.60 -10.79
C ASN A 85 -3.08 9.35 -11.43
N ALA A 86 -3.40 8.35 -10.60
CA ALA A 86 -3.96 7.09 -11.07
C ALA A 86 -5.18 7.33 -11.97
N SER A 87 -5.19 6.71 -13.16
CA SER A 87 -6.23 6.82 -14.19
C SER A 87 -6.41 8.18 -14.87
N LEU A 88 -5.56 9.16 -14.56
CA LEU A 88 -5.52 10.44 -15.28
C LEU A 88 -4.47 10.41 -16.40
N PRO A 89 -4.59 11.27 -17.42
CA PRO A 89 -3.62 11.32 -18.53
C PRO A 89 -2.22 11.79 -18.11
N GLN A 90 -2.11 12.47 -16.97
CA GLN A 90 -0.91 13.05 -16.40
C GLN A 90 -0.96 12.88 -14.90
#